data_AF-A0A117MGT2-F1
#
_entry.id   AF-A0A117MGT2-F1
#
_cell.length_a   1.000
_cell.length_b   1.000
_cell.length_c   1.000
_cell.angle_alpha   90.00
_cell.angle_beta   90.00
_cell.angle_gamma   90.00
#
_symmetry.space_group_name_H-M   'P 1'
#
loop_
_entity.id
_entity.type
_entity.pdbx_description
1 polymer ?
#
loop_
_entity_poly.entity_id
_entity_poly.type
_entity_poly.pdbx_seq_one_letter_code
_entity_poly.pdbx_strand_id
1 'polypeptide(L)' 'MQHRVAAIGGDGIGPEIVAAGKEVLDAAGERFGFDIAWTDFDIGAERYLATGDLLTEEDIR' A
#
# COMPACT_ATOMS: atom_id res chain seq x y z
N MET A 1 11.13 -2.74 16.24
CA MET A 1 9.73 -2.29 16.47
C MET A 1 8.95 -2.53 15.20
N GLN A 2 7.67 -2.91 15.27
CA GLN A 2 6.86 -3.20 14.08
C GLN A 2 5.87 -2.07 13.81
N HIS A 3 5.87 -1.56 12.57
CA HIS A 3 4.99 -0.51 12.09
C HIS A 3 3.91 -1.10 11.20
N ARG A 4 2.65 -0.69 11.37
CA ARG A 4 1.57 -1.07 10.45
C ARG A 4 1.39 0.05 9.44
N VAL A 5 1.45 -0.28 8.15
CA VAL A 5 1.38 0.70 7.07
C VAL A 5 0.37 0.25 6.03
N ALA A 6 -0.61 1.10 5.75
CA ALA A 6 -1.51 0.94 4.61
C ALA A 6 -0.76 1.34 3.33
N ALA A 7 -0.63 0.39 2.40
CA ALA A 7 -0.03 0.61 1.09
C ALA A 7 -1.15 0.81 0.06
N ILE A 8 -1.22 2.01 -0.51
CA ILE A 8 -2.20 2.37 -1.53
C ILE A 8 -1.43 2.60 -2.84
N GLY A 9 -1.52 1.62 -3.75
CA GLY A 9 -0.81 1.65 -5.03
C GLY A 9 -1.35 2.69 -6.00
N GLY A 10 -2.65 2.98 -5.94
CA GLY A 10 -3.31 3.82 -6.94
C GLY A 10 -3.32 3.16 -8.32
N ASP A 11 -3.34 3.97 -9.37
CA ASP A 11 -3.46 3.52 -10.76
C ASP A 11 -2.20 3.79 -11.59
N GLY A 12 -2.21 3.31 -12.83
CA GLY A 12 -1.10 3.47 -13.77
C GLY A 12 0.15 2.76 -13.25
N ILE A 13 1.26 3.48 -13.14
CA ILE A 13 2.53 2.92 -12.64
C ILE A 13 2.63 2.90 -11.10
N GLY A 14 1.60 3.37 -10.41
CA GLY A 14 1.60 3.50 -8.95
C GLY A 14 1.85 2.17 -8.21
N PRO A 15 1.15 1.06 -8.52
CA PRO A 15 1.38 -0.24 -7.89
C PRO A 15 2.83 -0.72 -8.04
N GLU A 16 3.44 -0.51 -9.20
CA GLU A 16 4.80 -0.92 -9.52
C GLU A 16 5.83 -0.12 -8.72
N ILE A 17 5.63 1.20 -8.61
CA ILE A 17 6.51 2.08 -7.81
C ILE A 17 6.37 1.77 -6.31
N VAL A 18 5.14 1.56 -5.83
CA VAL A 18 4.91 1.24 -4.41
C VAL A 18 5.53 -0.11 -4.06
N ALA A 19 5.43 -1.12 -4.93
CA ALA A 19 6.09 -2.42 -4.73
C ALA A 19 7.62 -2.25 -4.58
N ALA A 20 8.27 -1.51 -5.49
CA ALA A 20 9.69 -1.23 -5.40
C ALA A 20 10.06 -0.44 -4.12
N GLY A 21 9.20 0.49 -3.70
CA GLY A 21 9.36 1.23 -2.44
C GLY A 21 9.30 0.33 -1.21
N LYS A 22 8.40 -0.67 -1.19
CA LYS A 22 8.30 -1.66 -0.09
C LYS A 22 9.59 -2.45 0.04
N GLU A 23 10.18 -2.92 -1.08
CA GLU A 23 11.47 -3.64 -1.06
C GLU A 23 12.60 -2.82 -0.43
N VAL A 24 12.70 -1.53 -0.78
CA VAL A 24 13.71 -0.63 -0.20
C VAL A 24 13.49 -0.42 1.29
N LEU A 25 12.22 -0.29 1.72
CA LEU A 25 11.87 -0.08 3.12
C LEU A 25 12.07 -1.33 3.96
N ASP A 26 11.81 -2.51 3.42
CA ASP A 26 12.06 -3.79 4.07
C ASP A 26 13.59 -3.98 4.28
N ALA A 27 14.40 -3.71 3.25
CA ALA A 27 15.86 -3.72 3.37
C ALA A 27 16.40 -2.69 4.39
N ALA A 28 15.76 -1.51 4.46
CA ALA A 28 16.08 -0.53 5.50
C ALA A 28 15.69 -1.05 6.89
N GLY A 29 14.56 -1.73 7.01
CA GLY A 29 14.11 -2.38 8.25
C GLY A 29 15.13 -3.38 8.78
N GLU A 30 15.61 -4.28 7.90
CA GLU A 30 16.69 -5.23 8.20
C GLU A 30 17.95 -4.53 8.70
N ARG A 31 18.34 -3.40 8.08
CA ARG A 31 19.55 -2.66 8.44
C ARG A 31 19.43 -1.87 9.74
N PHE A 32 18.26 -1.30 10.04
CA PHE A 32 18.08 -0.34 11.13
C PHE A 32 17.24 -0.89 12.30
N GLY A 33 16.78 -2.14 12.24
CA GLY A 33 16.14 -2.83 13.37
C GLY A 33 14.64 -2.52 13.53
N PHE A 34 13.93 -2.29 12.42
CA PHE A 34 12.47 -2.14 12.41
C PHE A 34 11.84 -3.08 11.39
N ASP A 35 10.55 -3.32 11.55
CA ASP A 35 9.74 -4.15 10.66
C ASP A 35 8.52 -3.36 10.19
N ILE A 36 8.03 -3.67 9.00
CA ILE A 36 6.78 -3.11 8.47
C ILE A 36 5.81 -4.26 8.19
N ALA A 37 4.62 -4.17 8.77
CA ALA A 37 3.47 -4.99 8.42
C ALA A 37 2.61 -4.21 7.42
N TRP A 38 2.66 -4.64 6.17
CA TRP A 38 1.95 -4.02 5.06
C TRP A 38 0.49 -4.49 5.00
N THR A 39 -0.44 -3.56 4.82
CA THR A 39 -1.82 -3.84 4.40
C THR A 39 -2.02 -3.19 3.04
N ASP A 40 -2.17 -3.99 1.99
CA ASP A 40 -2.38 -3.50 0.64
C ASP A 40 -3.86 -3.16 0.42
N PHE A 41 -4.11 -1.97 -0.12
CA PHE A 41 -5.44 -1.48 -0.47
C PHE A 41 -5.51 -1.23 -1.98
N ASP A 42 -6.49 -1.86 -2.60
CA ASP A 42 -6.89 -1.55 -3.97
C ASP A 42 -7.79 -0.31 -3.94
N ILE A 43 -7.20 0.87 -3.93
CA ILE A 43 -7.90 2.15 -3.99
C ILE A 43 -7.35 2.90 -5.20
N GLY A 44 -8.18 3.08 -6.21
CA GLY A 44 -7.81 3.67 -7.49
C GLY A 44 -9.02 3.86 -8.40
N ALA A 45 -8.81 4.60 -9.49
CA ALA A 45 -9.74 4.75 -10.59
C ALA A 45 -10.14 3.41 -11.20
N GLU A 46 -9.25 2.42 -11.30
CA GLU A 46 -9.59 1.08 -11.80
C GLU A 46 -10.69 0.42 -10.95
N ARG A 47 -10.54 0.43 -9.62
CA ARG A 47 -11.58 -0.03 -8.69
C ARG A 47 -12.89 0.75 -8.88
N TYR A 48 -12.82 2.08 -8.98
CA TYR A 48 -14.00 2.91 -9.21
C TYR A 48 -14.71 2.53 -10.52
N LEU A 49 -13.97 2.34 -11.60
CA LEU A 49 -14.52 1.94 -12.90
C LEU A 49 -15.16 0.54 -12.85
N ALA A 50 -14.59 -0.37 -12.05
CA ALA A 50 -15.09 -1.74 -11.91
C ALA A 50 -16.30 -1.86 -10.98
N THR A 51 -16.36 -1.07 -9.90
CA THR A 51 -17.31 -1.26 -8.80
C THR A 51 -18.28 -0.10 -8.59
N GLY A 52 -17.95 1.09 -9.10
CA GLY A 52 -18.65 2.34 -8.79
C GLY A 52 -18.21 2.99 -7.47
N ASP A 53 -17.37 2.30 -6.68
CA ASP A 53 -16.90 2.77 -5.38
C ASP A 53 -15.40 3.06 -5.43
N LEU A 54 -15.02 4.31 -5.15
CA LEU A 54 -13.60 4.68 -5.03
C LEU A 54 -13.05 4.34 -3.64
N LEU A 55 -13.83 4.62 -2.60
CA LEU A 55 -13.47 4.47 -1.20
C LEU A 55 -14.75 4.21 -0.39
N THR A 56 -14.73 3.20 0.47
CA THR A 56 -15.82 2.85 1.37
C THR A 56 -15.49 3.19 2.81
N GLU A 57 -16.49 3.18 3.71
CA GLU A 57 -16.23 3.31 5.14
C GLU A 57 -15.37 2.17 5.70
N GLU A 58 -15.44 0.98 5.12
CA GLU A 58 -14.65 -0.18 5.55
C GLU A 58 -13.16 0.04 5.28
N ASP A 59 -12.81 0.70 4.17
CA ASP A 59 -11.43 1.01 3.81
C ASP A 59 -10.73 1.99 4.79
N ILE A 60 -11.51 2.75 5.58
CA ILE A 60 -11.00 3.80 6.48
C ILE A 60 -10.93 3.32 7.94
N ARG A 61 -11.45 2.14 8.26
CA ARG A 61 -11.49 1.58 9.62
C ARG A 61 -10.25 0.78 9.96
#